data_AF-A0AAU1IT07-F1
#
_entry.id   AF-A0AAU1IT07-F1
#
_cell.length_a   1.000
_cell.length_b   1.000
_cell.length_c   1.000
_cell.angle_alpha   90.00
_cell.angle_beta   90.00
_cell.angle_gamma   90.00
#
_symmetry.space_group_name_H-M   'P 1'
#
loop_
_entity.id
_entity.type
_entity.pdbx_description
1 polymer ?
#
loop_
_entity_poly.entity_id
_entity_poly.type
_entity_poly.pdbx_seq_one_letter_code
_entity_poly.pdbx_strand_id
1 'polypeptide(L)'
;MSSLNLDDFTDLIERPDGGVRRDAEARRERQIVPPGALGRLDDLGEWLAAAQGAVPVRPVERPRVVLFAGDHGIASLGVSGRPAGSAGELVRSVLEGGSPAAVLARRLGVPVRIVDMALDCEPDSLPAAVVEHRVRRGSGRIDIEDALTLEEAEAAFNTGVAVANEEADSGTDLVVLGDVSVGGTTPASVLIAALCGTDASVVTGRGGLAIDDLAWMRKCAAIRDALRRARPVLGDQLQLLATVGGADLAAMTGFLLQSAVRKLPVILDGVVAAACALVGQRVAFRAPDWWLAGQNSGEPGQAKALDRMALEPLLDHGVTVGEGAGALLALPLVQAAAALAAELPLRPEELTETEETPEAVDPGESVEAVGTDGAAEAGEADKAVEADEPVAADAAVGAEEAKKPE
;
A
#
# COMPACT_ATOMS: atom_id res chain seq x y z
N MET A 1 3.43 -20.27 -24.48
CA MET A 1 4.28 -19.14 -24.06
C MET A 1 3.33 -17.99 -23.77
N SER A 2 3.32 -17.49 -22.54
CA SER A 2 2.50 -16.35 -22.11
C SER A 2 2.72 -15.16 -23.05
N SER A 3 1.65 -14.49 -23.45
CA SER A 3 1.74 -13.26 -24.25
C SER A 3 1.99 -12.04 -23.38
N LEU A 4 1.63 -12.13 -22.10
CA LEU A 4 1.84 -11.11 -21.09
C LEU A 4 3.31 -11.09 -20.65
N ASN A 5 3.97 -9.95 -20.87
CA ASN A 5 5.27 -9.63 -20.29
C ASN A 5 5.09 -8.69 -19.10
N LEU A 6 5.28 -9.20 -17.88
CA LEU A 6 5.10 -8.40 -16.67
C LEU A 6 6.18 -7.30 -16.54
N ASP A 7 7.33 -7.45 -17.23
CA ASP A 7 8.39 -6.45 -17.21
C ASP A 7 7.95 -5.12 -17.84
N ASP A 8 6.96 -5.14 -18.74
CA ASP A 8 6.41 -3.93 -19.37
C ASP A 8 5.88 -2.94 -18.31
N PHE A 9 5.37 -3.42 -17.17
CA PHE A 9 4.93 -2.56 -16.06
C PHE A 9 6.08 -1.79 -15.40
N THR A 10 7.32 -2.29 -15.45
CA THR A 10 8.49 -1.57 -14.90
C THR A 10 8.73 -0.27 -15.65
N ASP A 11 8.53 -0.30 -16.97
CA ASP A 11 8.73 0.87 -17.84
C ASP A 11 7.52 1.80 -17.84
N LEU A 12 6.31 1.24 -17.74
CA LEU A 12 5.05 2.00 -17.78
C LEU A 12 4.73 2.73 -16.47
N ILE A 13 5.16 2.19 -15.32
CA ILE A 13 4.83 2.78 -14.01
C ILE A 13 5.82 3.90 -13.69
N GLU A 14 5.30 5.12 -13.71
CA GLU A 14 5.98 6.30 -13.20
C GLU A 14 5.74 6.47 -11.69
N ARG A 15 6.60 7.25 -11.02
CA ARG A 15 6.31 7.68 -9.64
C ARG A 15 5.32 8.84 -9.66
N PRO A 16 4.54 9.05 -8.57
CA PRO A 16 3.93 10.34 -8.31
C PRO A 16 4.92 11.50 -8.51
N ASP A 17 4.44 12.64 -8.99
CA ASP A 17 5.32 13.72 -9.44
C ASP A 17 6.05 14.38 -8.26
N GLY A 18 7.37 14.18 -8.19
CA GLY A 18 8.20 14.73 -7.13
C GLY A 18 8.39 16.24 -7.18
N GLY A 19 8.18 16.89 -8.33
CA GLY A 19 8.11 18.35 -8.44
C GLY A 19 6.82 18.88 -7.82
N VAL A 20 5.69 18.29 -8.17
CA VAL A 20 4.38 18.62 -7.60
C VAL A 20 4.36 18.37 -6.08
N ARG A 21 5.03 17.31 -5.60
CA ARG A 21 5.17 17.08 -4.16
C ARG A 21 5.87 18.23 -3.45
N ARG A 22 7.01 18.70 -3.98
CA ARG A 22 7.74 19.86 -3.44
C ARG A 22 6.91 21.14 -3.49
N ASP A 23 6.13 21.34 -4.54
CA ASP A 23 5.22 22.48 -4.64
C ASP A 23 4.09 22.40 -3.60
N ALA A 24 3.62 21.20 -3.28
CA ALA A 24 2.63 20.97 -2.22
C ALA A 24 3.22 21.23 -0.83
N GLU A 25 4.44 20.74 -0.56
CA GLU A 25 5.22 21.02 0.66
C GLU A 25 5.41 22.54 0.85
N ALA A 26 5.87 23.25 -0.20
CA ALA A 26 6.07 24.70 -0.16
C ALA A 26 4.77 25.50 -0.01
N ARG A 27 3.64 25.00 -0.52
CA ARG A 27 2.32 25.55 -0.21
C ARG A 27 1.97 25.31 1.26
N ARG A 28 2.20 24.10 1.76
CA ARG A 28 1.88 23.69 3.13
C ARG A 28 2.60 24.55 4.16
N GLU A 29 3.88 24.87 3.93
CA GLU A 29 4.69 25.78 4.76
C GLU A 29 4.09 27.18 4.90
N ARG A 30 3.33 27.64 3.91
CA ARG A 30 2.71 28.97 3.91
C ARG A 30 1.34 28.99 4.56
N GLN A 31 0.75 27.86 4.96
CA GLN A 31 -0.57 27.83 5.59
C GLN A 31 -0.57 28.33 7.04
N ILE A 32 -1.73 28.80 7.50
CA ILE A 32 -1.92 29.36 8.86
C ILE A 32 -1.64 28.34 9.98
N VAL A 33 -1.83 27.06 9.71
CA VAL A 33 -1.48 25.98 10.65
C VAL A 33 -0.01 25.64 10.43
N PRO A 34 0.85 25.61 11.47
CA PRO A 34 2.24 25.22 11.31
C PRO A 34 2.39 23.83 10.65
N PRO A 35 3.38 23.62 9.76
CA PRO A 35 3.71 22.29 9.25
C PRO A 35 4.00 21.29 10.38
N GLY A 36 3.59 20.03 10.19
CA GLY A 36 3.70 18.95 11.17
C GLY A 36 2.61 18.95 12.25
N ALA A 37 1.89 20.06 12.46
CA ALA A 37 0.83 20.13 13.46
C ALA A 37 -0.41 19.29 13.10
N LEU A 38 -0.60 18.94 11.81
CA LEU A 38 -1.64 18.01 11.37
C LEU A 38 -1.14 16.55 11.29
N GLY A 39 0.13 16.31 11.68
CA GLY A 39 0.77 15.01 11.61
C GLY A 39 0.73 14.43 10.20
N ARG A 40 0.34 13.15 10.08
CA ARG A 40 0.30 12.41 8.81
C ARG A 40 -0.66 12.98 7.76
N LEU A 41 -1.58 13.88 8.13
CA LEU A 41 -2.44 14.55 7.16
C LEU A 41 -1.65 15.47 6.23
N ASP A 42 -0.52 16.01 6.68
CA ASP A 42 0.38 16.80 5.84
C ASP A 42 0.97 15.91 4.74
N ASP A 43 1.60 14.79 5.14
CA ASP A 43 2.20 13.82 4.22
C ASP A 43 1.19 13.26 3.21
N LEU A 44 -0.04 13.00 3.66
CA LEU A 44 -1.13 12.50 2.81
C LEU A 44 -1.59 13.52 1.78
N GLY A 45 -1.72 14.80 2.18
CA GLY A 45 -2.08 15.88 1.26
C GLY A 45 -1.03 16.07 0.17
N GLU A 46 0.25 16.01 0.54
CA GLU A 46 1.39 16.10 -0.37
C GLU A 46 1.48 14.89 -1.30
N TRP A 47 1.31 13.68 -0.76
CA TRP A 47 1.26 12.46 -1.56
C TRP A 47 0.12 12.51 -2.58
N LEU A 48 -1.07 12.92 -2.16
CA LEU A 48 -2.22 12.98 -3.05
C LEU A 48 -2.06 14.08 -4.11
N ALA A 49 -1.49 15.23 -3.75
CA ALA A 49 -1.12 16.28 -4.71
C ALA A 49 -0.18 15.73 -5.79
N ALA A 50 0.88 15.02 -5.39
CA ALA A 50 1.84 14.39 -6.29
C ALA A 50 1.20 13.31 -7.18
N ALA A 51 0.33 12.48 -6.61
CA ALA A 51 -0.36 11.41 -7.33
C ALA A 51 -1.34 11.98 -8.37
N GLN A 52 -2.04 13.07 -8.02
CA GLN A 52 -2.97 13.76 -8.90
C GLN A 52 -2.28 14.73 -9.88
N GLY A 53 -1.01 15.05 -9.67
CA GLY A 53 -0.27 16.05 -10.46
C GLY A 53 -0.80 17.47 -10.30
N ALA A 54 -1.31 17.85 -9.13
CA ALA A 54 -1.97 19.14 -8.92
C ALA A 54 -1.71 19.75 -7.53
N VAL A 55 -1.45 21.07 -7.51
CA VAL A 55 -1.39 21.91 -6.30
C VAL A 55 -2.29 23.16 -6.50
N PRO A 56 -3.28 23.43 -5.64
CA PRO A 56 -3.71 22.60 -4.53
C PRO A 56 -4.24 21.24 -4.98
N VAL A 57 -4.19 20.26 -4.08
CA VAL A 57 -4.76 18.93 -4.29
C VAL A 57 -6.26 19.04 -4.61
N ARG A 58 -6.77 18.15 -5.48
CA ARG A 58 -8.20 18.05 -5.78
C ARG A 58 -8.89 17.19 -4.74
N PRO A 59 -10.13 17.52 -4.33
CA PRO A 59 -10.90 16.68 -3.43
C PRO A 59 -11.13 15.29 -4.05
N VAL A 60 -11.22 14.27 -3.19
CA VAL A 60 -11.60 12.91 -3.58
C VAL A 60 -13.13 12.81 -3.56
N GLU A 61 -13.74 12.91 -4.74
CA GLU A 61 -15.19 13.00 -4.96
C GLU A 61 -15.82 11.70 -5.48
N ARG A 62 -15.04 10.89 -6.20
CA ARG A 62 -15.53 9.68 -6.89
C ARG A 62 -14.77 8.43 -6.47
N PRO A 63 -14.68 8.13 -5.15
CA PRO A 63 -14.06 6.90 -4.70
C PRO A 63 -14.89 5.68 -5.13
N ARG A 64 -14.22 4.55 -5.35
CA ARG A 64 -14.85 3.25 -5.64
C ARG A 64 -14.33 2.16 -4.72
N VAL A 65 -15.21 1.32 -4.18
CA VAL A 65 -14.80 0.03 -3.60
C VAL A 65 -14.74 -1.03 -4.70
N VAL A 66 -13.61 -1.72 -4.84
CA VAL A 66 -13.46 -2.86 -5.74
C VAL A 66 -13.10 -4.09 -4.92
N LEU A 67 -13.92 -5.13 -5.01
CA LEU A 67 -13.75 -6.39 -4.29
C LEU A 67 -13.54 -7.55 -5.27
N PHE A 68 -12.37 -8.17 -5.21
CA PHE A 68 -12.11 -9.41 -5.95
C PHE A 68 -12.56 -10.62 -5.12
N ALA A 69 -13.34 -11.51 -5.71
CA ALA A 69 -13.96 -12.63 -5.01
C ALA A 69 -13.48 -13.99 -5.55
N GLY A 70 -13.23 -14.93 -4.64
CA GLY A 70 -12.75 -16.27 -5.00
C GLY A 70 -12.79 -17.28 -3.85
N ASP A 71 -13.04 -18.54 -4.19
CA ASP A 71 -12.87 -19.67 -3.27
C ASP A 71 -11.51 -20.35 -3.50
N HIS A 72 -10.85 -20.76 -2.42
CA HIS A 72 -9.53 -21.40 -2.47
C HIS A 72 -9.62 -22.84 -2.00
N GLY A 73 -9.23 -23.81 -2.84
CA GLY A 73 -9.32 -25.24 -2.54
C GLY A 73 -8.60 -25.67 -1.27
N ILE A 74 -7.57 -24.92 -0.85
CA ILE A 74 -6.86 -25.12 0.41
C ILE A 74 -7.78 -25.03 1.64
N ALA A 75 -8.90 -24.32 1.54
CA ALA A 75 -9.90 -24.22 2.59
C ALA A 75 -10.47 -25.60 3.00
N SER A 76 -10.44 -26.60 2.11
CA SER A 76 -10.89 -27.98 2.41
C SER A 76 -10.09 -28.66 3.53
N LEU A 77 -8.91 -28.14 3.89
CA LEU A 77 -8.11 -28.60 5.03
C LEU A 77 -8.58 -28.03 6.39
N GLY A 78 -9.65 -27.24 6.42
CA GLY A 78 -10.13 -26.59 7.64
C GLY A 78 -9.13 -25.56 8.17
N VAL A 79 -8.53 -24.78 7.27
CA VAL A 79 -7.60 -23.66 7.54
C VAL A 79 -8.32 -22.31 7.65
N SER A 80 -9.64 -22.31 7.49
CA SER A 80 -10.54 -21.16 7.55
C SER A 80 -11.60 -21.39 8.62
N GLY A 81 -12.05 -20.33 9.27
CA GLY A 81 -13.22 -20.37 10.15
C GLY A 81 -14.53 -20.55 9.38
N ARG A 82 -14.50 -20.42 8.06
CA ARG A 82 -15.65 -20.61 7.15
C ARG A 82 -15.54 -21.93 6.38
N PRO A 83 -16.68 -22.61 6.08
CA PRO A 83 -16.70 -23.80 5.23
C PRO A 83 -16.09 -23.52 3.85
N ALA A 84 -15.35 -24.46 3.28
CA ALA A 84 -14.85 -24.34 1.92
C ALA A 84 -15.99 -24.16 0.90
N GLY A 85 -15.81 -23.31 -0.11
CA GLY A 85 -16.83 -23.05 -1.13
C GLY A 85 -17.95 -22.09 -0.70
N SER A 86 -17.79 -21.39 0.43
CA SER A 86 -18.82 -20.49 0.98
C SER A 86 -18.61 -19.00 0.65
N ALA A 87 -17.60 -18.63 -0.16
CA ALA A 87 -17.35 -17.21 -0.47
C ALA A 87 -18.54 -16.55 -1.21
N GLY A 88 -19.32 -17.32 -1.97
CA GLY A 88 -20.55 -16.83 -2.61
C GLY A 88 -21.60 -16.31 -1.62
N GLU A 89 -21.63 -16.81 -0.38
CA GLU A 89 -22.52 -16.29 0.67
C GLU A 89 -22.08 -14.91 1.17
N LEU A 90 -20.76 -14.68 1.25
CA LEU A 90 -20.19 -13.39 1.62
C LEU A 90 -20.49 -12.34 0.53
N VAL A 91 -20.34 -12.72 -0.74
CA VAL A 91 -20.72 -11.86 -1.87
C VAL A 91 -22.20 -11.47 -1.82
N ARG A 92 -23.10 -12.42 -1.54
CA ARG A 92 -24.53 -12.10 -1.33
C ARG A 92 -24.75 -11.13 -0.18
N SER A 93 -24.05 -11.32 0.95
CA SER A 93 -24.12 -10.39 2.09
C SER A 93 -23.71 -8.96 1.72
N VAL A 94 -22.67 -8.79 0.89
CA VAL A 94 -22.26 -7.48 0.38
C VAL A 94 -23.36 -6.89 -0.52
N LEU A 95 -23.86 -7.67 -1.48
CA LEU A 95 -24.90 -7.23 -2.43
C LEU A 95 -26.22 -6.86 -1.75
N GLU A 96 -26.62 -7.61 -0.74
CA GLU A 96 -27.83 -7.38 0.06
C GLU A 96 -27.67 -6.23 1.07
N GLY A 97 -26.45 -5.68 1.21
CA GLY A 97 -26.17 -4.55 2.10
C GLY A 97 -25.98 -4.94 3.57
N GLY A 98 -25.84 -6.24 3.85
CA GLY A 98 -25.70 -6.82 5.19
C GLY A 98 -24.26 -6.92 5.68
N SER A 99 -23.27 -6.86 4.79
CA SER A 99 -21.85 -6.94 5.18
C SER A 99 -21.33 -5.61 5.75
N PRO A 100 -20.29 -5.64 6.62
CA PRO A 100 -19.68 -4.42 7.14
C PRO A 100 -19.19 -3.47 6.04
N ALA A 101 -18.57 -4.01 4.98
CA ALA A 101 -18.14 -3.22 3.83
C ALA A 101 -19.32 -2.52 3.16
N ALA A 102 -20.43 -3.23 2.95
CA ALA A 102 -21.62 -2.65 2.32
C ALA A 102 -22.29 -1.56 3.19
N VAL A 103 -22.29 -1.73 4.52
CA VAL A 103 -22.79 -0.71 5.46
C VAL A 103 -21.92 0.54 5.41
N LEU A 104 -20.59 0.38 5.47
CA LEU A 104 -19.64 1.50 5.44
C LEU A 104 -19.66 2.23 4.09
N ALA A 105 -19.61 1.48 2.99
CA ALA A 105 -19.64 2.03 1.64
C ALA A 105 -20.93 2.85 1.42
N ARG A 106 -22.09 2.33 1.81
CA ARG A 106 -23.36 3.08 1.75
C ARG A 106 -23.33 4.34 2.63
N ARG A 107 -22.76 4.26 3.84
CA ARG A 107 -22.66 5.41 4.75
C ARG A 107 -21.76 6.52 4.19
N LEU A 108 -20.70 6.13 3.49
CA LEU A 108 -19.73 7.04 2.88
C LEU A 108 -20.12 7.46 1.45
N GLY A 109 -21.22 6.93 0.91
CA GLY A 109 -21.65 7.22 -0.47
C GLY A 109 -20.74 6.61 -1.53
N VAL A 110 -19.97 5.57 -1.19
CA VAL A 110 -18.99 4.93 -2.08
C VAL A 110 -19.64 3.73 -2.76
N PRO A 111 -19.72 3.69 -4.10
CA PRO A 111 -20.25 2.52 -4.78
C PRO A 111 -19.32 1.30 -4.66
N VAL A 112 -19.90 0.10 -4.59
CA VAL A 112 -19.17 -1.16 -4.51
C VAL A 112 -19.27 -1.92 -5.84
N ARG A 113 -18.13 -2.33 -6.38
CA ARG A 113 -18.01 -3.27 -7.49
C ARG A 113 -17.43 -4.58 -6.97
N ILE A 114 -18.05 -5.69 -7.31
CA ILE A 114 -17.57 -7.04 -6.97
C ILE A 114 -17.23 -7.74 -8.28
N VAL A 115 -16.05 -8.34 -8.34
CA VAL A 115 -15.55 -9.09 -9.49
C VAL A 115 -15.28 -10.52 -9.06
N ASP A 116 -16.12 -11.44 -9.51
CA ASP A 116 -15.92 -12.87 -9.28
C ASP A 116 -14.85 -13.42 -10.22
N MET A 117 -13.78 -13.94 -9.64
CA MET A 117 -12.71 -14.59 -10.37
C MET A 117 -12.76 -16.12 -10.27
N ALA A 118 -13.22 -16.65 -9.12
CA ALA A 118 -13.20 -18.08 -8.84
C ALA A 118 -14.19 -18.58 -7.76
N LEU A 119 -15.36 -17.97 -7.59
CA LEU A 119 -16.36 -18.45 -6.63
C LEU A 119 -16.83 -19.87 -6.99
N ASP A 120 -16.90 -20.75 -5.98
CA ASP A 120 -17.45 -22.11 -6.13
C ASP A 120 -18.97 -22.11 -5.96
N CYS A 121 -19.65 -21.49 -6.91
CA CYS A 121 -21.11 -21.48 -6.98
C CYS A 121 -21.59 -21.59 -8.43
N GLU A 122 -22.86 -21.90 -8.62
CA GLU A 122 -23.46 -21.84 -9.96
C GLU A 122 -23.45 -20.39 -10.47
N PRO A 123 -23.05 -20.12 -11.73
CA PRO A 123 -23.00 -18.76 -12.27
C PRO A 123 -24.33 -18.00 -12.12
N ASP A 124 -25.45 -18.68 -12.32
CA ASP A 124 -26.80 -18.10 -12.25
C ASP A 124 -27.24 -17.74 -10.81
N SER A 125 -26.43 -18.05 -9.79
CA SER A 125 -26.72 -17.75 -8.39
C SER A 125 -26.37 -16.32 -7.97
N LEU A 126 -25.70 -15.56 -8.85
CA LEU A 126 -25.27 -14.18 -8.62
C LEU A 126 -25.60 -13.31 -9.84
N PRO A 127 -25.68 -11.97 -9.70
CA PRO A 127 -25.92 -11.07 -10.84
C PRO A 127 -24.87 -11.22 -11.93
N ALA A 128 -25.27 -11.08 -13.20
CA ALA A 128 -24.38 -11.22 -14.36
C ALA A 128 -23.13 -10.31 -14.27
N ALA A 129 -23.29 -9.07 -13.82
CA ALA A 129 -22.19 -8.11 -13.65
C ALA A 129 -21.14 -8.53 -12.58
N VAL A 130 -21.46 -9.50 -11.72
CA VAL A 130 -20.50 -10.05 -10.76
C VAL A 130 -19.71 -11.19 -11.39
N VAL A 131 -20.39 -12.08 -12.13
CA VAL A 131 -19.84 -13.35 -12.63
C VAL A 131 -19.26 -13.30 -14.04
N GLU A 132 -19.42 -12.18 -14.76
CA GLU A 132 -19.00 -12.03 -16.16
C GLU A 132 -17.51 -12.30 -16.40
N HIS A 133 -16.69 -12.10 -15.37
CA HIS A 133 -15.24 -12.23 -15.40
C HIS A 133 -14.71 -13.55 -14.80
N ARG A 134 -15.59 -14.48 -14.45
CA ARG A 134 -15.18 -15.72 -13.77
C ARG A 134 -14.26 -16.55 -14.66
N VAL A 135 -13.06 -16.84 -14.17
CA VAL A 135 -12.07 -17.65 -14.90
C VAL A 135 -12.25 -19.14 -14.62
N ARG A 136 -12.63 -19.51 -13.39
CA ARG A 136 -12.84 -20.90 -12.99
C ARG A 136 -13.78 -21.01 -11.78
N ARG A 137 -14.00 -22.23 -11.27
CA ARG A 137 -14.71 -22.48 -10.01
C ARG A 137 -13.75 -23.02 -8.96
N GLY A 138 -13.39 -22.19 -7.99
CA GLY A 138 -12.44 -22.51 -6.93
C GLY A 138 -11.01 -22.74 -7.43
N SER A 139 -10.02 -22.13 -6.78
CA SER A 139 -8.61 -22.44 -7.05
C SER A 139 -8.19 -23.80 -6.50
N GLY A 140 -7.14 -24.38 -7.06
CA GLY A 140 -6.59 -25.69 -6.65
C GLY A 140 -6.01 -25.70 -5.23
N ARG A 141 -5.72 -26.90 -4.73
CA ARG A 141 -5.09 -27.11 -3.42
C ARG A 141 -3.58 -26.86 -3.46
N ILE A 142 -3.19 -25.62 -3.17
CA ILE A 142 -1.79 -25.14 -3.27
C ILE A 142 -0.75 -25.92 -2.46
N ASP A 143 -1.15 -26.77 -1.51
CA ASP A 143 -0.24 -27.67 -0.80
C ASP A 143 0.24 -28.84 -1.66
N ILE A 144 -0.53 -29.23 -2.70
CA ILE A 144 -0.28 -30.43 -3.51
C ILE A 144 -0.36 -30.20 -5.03
N GLU A 145 -1.04 -29.15 -5.50
CA GLU A 145 -1.27 -28.86 -6.93
C GLU A 145 -1.35 -27.35 -7.19
N ASP A 146 -1.23 -26.92 -8.45
CA ASP A 146 -1.27 -25.50 -8.80
C ASP A 146 -2.64 -24.88 -8.48
N ALA A 147 -2.64 -23.62 -8.02
CA ALA A 147 -3.89 -22.88 -7.82
C ALA A 147 -4.66 -22.70 -9.15
N LEU A 148 -3.91 -22.45 -10.24
CA LEU A 148 -4.40 -22.14 -11.59
C LEU A 148 -3.48 -22.79 -12.63
N THR A 149 -3.99 -23.02 -13.85
CA THR A 149 -3.06 -23.13 -14.99
C THR A 149 -2.42 -21.77 -15.28
N LEU A 150 -1.32 -21.75 -16.04
CA LEU A 150 -0.68 -20.49 -16.41
C LEU A 150 -1.62 -19.61 -17.26
N GLU A 151 -2.40 -20.22 -18.15
CA GLU A 151 -3.39 -19.52 -18.98
C GLU A 151 -4.52 -18.91 -18.15
N GLU A 152 -4.99 -19.63 -17.12
CA GLU A 152 -5.98 -19.11 -16.17
C GLU A 152 -5.41 -17.95 -15.36
N ALA A 153 -4.15 -18.02 -14.93
CA ALA A 153 -3.47 -16.93 -14.24
C ALA A 153 -3.30 -15.70 -15.13
N GLU A 154 -2.91 -15.87 -16.40
CA GLU A 154 -2.81 -14.80 -17.39
C GLU A 154 -4.19 -14.15 -17.65
N ALA A 155 -5.24 -14.96 -17.82
CA ALA A 155 -6.60 -14.47 -17.99
C ALA A 155 -7.10 -13.68 -16.76
N ALA A 156 -6.84 -14.20 -15.55
CA ALA A 156 -7.20 -13.52 -14.32
C ALA A 156 -6.45 -12.19 -14.15
N PHE A 157 -5.14 -12.19 -14.39
CA PHE A 157 -4.33 -10.97 -14.34
C PHE A 157 -4.83 -9.91 -15.34
N ASN A 158 -5.04 -10.30 -16.60
CA ASN A 158 -5.56 -9.40 -17.64
C ASN A 158 -6.96 -8.88 -17.34
N THR A 159 -7.80 -9.68 -16.67
CA THR A 159 -9.09 -9.22 -16.15
C THR A 159 -8.90 -8.09 -15.14
N GLY A 160 -7.96 -8.24 -14.21
CA GLY A 160 -7.60 -7.17 -13.27
C GLY A 160 -7.16 -5.87 -13.95
N VAL A 161 -6.32 -6.00 -14.98
CA VAL A 161 -5.89 -4.87 -15.82
C VAL A 161 -7.09 -4.21 -16.50
N ALA A 162 -8.02 -4.98 -17.07
CA ALA A 162 -9.22 -4.46 -17.71
C ALA A 162 -10.11 -3.69 -16.72
N VAL A 163 -10.37 -4.27 -15.54
CA VAL A 163 -11.17 -3.64 -14.48
C VAL A 163 -10.54 -2.32 -14.02
N ALA A 164 -9.21 -2.25 -13.84
CA ALA A 164 -8.52 -1.01 -13.49
C ALA A 164 -8.65 0.07 -14.57
N ASN A 165 -8.60 -0.32 -15.85
CA ASN A 165 -8.83 0.61 -16.95
C ASN A 165 -10.25 1.17 -16.94
N GLU A 166 -11.25 0.31 -16.74
CA GLU A 166 -12.65 0.72 -16.66
C GLU A 166 -12.91 1.67 -15.48
N GLU A 167 -12.35 1.40 -14.31
CA GLU A 167 -12.50 2.31 -13.16
C GLU A 167 -11.87 3.67 -13.44
N ALA A 168 -10.65 3.71 -14.01
CA ALA A 168 -10.00 4.95 -14.42
C ALA A 168 -10.81 5.71 -15.50
N ASP A 169 -11.31 5.01 -16.52
CA ASP A 169 -12.10 5.59 -17.62
C ASP A 169 -13.46 6.12 -17.15
N SER A 170 -14.03 5.51 -16.10
CA SER A 170 -15.27 5.98 -15.46
C SER A 170 -15.10 7.21 -14.57
N GLY A 171 -13.86 7.72 -14.45
CA GLY A 171 -13.50 8.87 -13.63
C GLY A 171 -13.46 8.57 -12.14
N THR A 172 -13.11 7.34 -11.76
CA THR A 172 -12.74 7.03 -10.36
C THR A 172 -11.46 7.79 -10.03
N ASP A 173 -11.44 8.49 -8.91
CA ASP A 173 -10.28 9.29 -8.47
C ASP A 173 -9.48 8.64 -7.33
N LEU A 174 -10.06 7.63 -6.68
CA LEU A 174 -9.39 6.80 -5.68
C LEU A 174 -10.11 5.45 -5.54
N VAL A 175 -9.34 4.36 -5.43
CA VAL A 175 -9.90 3.02 -5.19
C VAL A 175 -9.70 2.61 -3.75
N VAL A 176 -10.73 2.03 -3.16
CA VAL A 176 -10.66 1.22 -1.95
C VAL A 176 -10.67 -0.25 -2.36
N LEU A 177 -9.57 -0.97 -2.13
CA LEU A 177 -9.36 -2.32 -2.62
C LEU A 177 -9.45 -3.36 -1.49
N GLY A 178 -10.26 -4.39 -1.71
CA GLY A 178 -10.39 -5.52 -0.80
C GLY A 178 -10.65 -6.83 -1.53
N ASP A 179 -10.76 -7.92 -0.76
CA ASP A 179 -11.15 -9.23 -1.24
C ASP A 179 -12.41 -9.74 -0.52
N VAL A 180 -13.11 -10.66 -1.18
CA VAL A 180 -14.16 -11.48 -0.57
C VAL A 180 -13.85 -12.94 -0.87
N SER A 181 -13.08 -13.57 0.02
CA SER A 181 -12.56 -14.91 -0.21
C SER A 181 -12.75 -15.85 0.96
N VAL A 182 -12.79 -17.15 0.67
CA VAL A 182 -12.67 -18.21 1.67
C VAL A 182 -11.41 -19.01 1.43
N GLY A 183 -10.55 -19.04 2.44
CA GLY A 183 -9.22 -19.64 2.37
C GLY A 183 -8.12 -18.71 1.87
N GLY A 184 -8.45 -17.53 1.29
CA GLY A 184 -7.50 -16.63 0.61
C GLY A 184 -6.38 -16.05 1.49
N THR A 185 -6.55 -15.99 2.81
CA THR A 185 -5.45 -15.61 3.72
C THR A 185 -4.29 -16.63 3.72
N THR A 186 -4.54 -17.87 3.30
CA THR A 186 -3.51 -18.92 3.20
C THR A 186 -2.58 -18.70 2.01
N PRO A 187 -3.04 -18.61 0.75
CA PRO A 187 -2.18 -18.25 -0.39
C PRO A 187 -1.54 -16.87 -0.22
N ALA A 188 -2.25 -15.88 0.35
CA ALA A 188 -1.65 -14.60 0.69
C ALA A 188 -0.43 -14.75 1.62
N SER A 189 -0.55 -15.57 2.67
CA SER A 189 0.57 -15.87 3.57
C SER A 189 1.71 -16.60 2.85
N VAL A 190 1.42 -17.51 1.91
CA VAL A 190 2.45 -18.19 1.11
C VAL A 190 3.21 -17.20 0.24
N LEU A 191 2.52 -16.31 -0.48
CA LEU A 191 3.15 -15.29 -1.32
C LEU A 191 4.07 -14.38 -0.49
N ILE A 192 3.57 -13.90 0.65
CA ILE A 192 4.33 -13.04 1.56
C ILE A 192 5.55 -13.78 2.11
N ALA A 193 5.38 -15.00 2.64
CA ALA A 193 6.50 -15.77 3.16
C ALA A 193 7.56 -16.06 2.10
N ALA A 194 7.13 -16.38 0.87
CA ALA A 194 8.01 -16.68 -0.24
C ALA A 194 8.82 -15.43 -0.66
N LEU A 195 8.18 -14.27 -0.78
CA LEU A 195 8.80 -13.02 -1.22
C LEU A 195 9.63 -12.31 -0.13
N CYS A 196 9.26 -12.49 1.14
CA CYS A 196 10.02 -11.96 2.28
C CYS A 196 11.10 -12.92 2.80
N GLY A 197 11.13 -14.17 2.32
CA GLY A 197 12.07 -15.18 2.81
C GLY A 197 11.86 -15.55 4.28
N THR A 198 10.60 -15.70 4.70
CA THR A 198 10.21 -15.98 6.10
C THR A 198 9.49 -17.32 6.25
N ASP A 199 9.43 -17.83 7.48
CA ASP A 199 8.79 -19.11 7.79
C ASP A 199 7.26 -19.00 7.89
N ALA A 200 6.58 -20.12 7.64
CA ALA A 200 5.12 -20.22 7.67
C ALA A 200 4.51 -19.70 8.99
N SER A 201 5.09 -20.03 10.14
CA SER A 201 4.58 -19.61 11.46
C SER A 201 4.63 -18.08 11.67
N VAL A 202 5.54 -17.38 10.98
CA VAL A 202 5.74 -15.93 11.13
C VAL A 202 4.65 -15.13 10.42
N VAL A 203 4.12 -15.67 9.31
CA VAL A 203 3.10 -15.00 8.48
C VAL A 203 1.67 -15.50 8.76
N THR A 204 1.51 -16.63 9.45
CA THR A 204 0.20 -17.26 9.65
C THR A 204 -0.61 -16.53 10.72
N GLY A 205 -1.61 -15.76 10.30
CA GLY A 205 -2.63 -15.20 11.19
C GLY A 205 -3.88 -16.07 11.34
N ARG A 206 -4.81 -15.60 12.17
CA ARG A 206 -6.03 -16.33 12.56
C ARG A 206 -7.26 -15.97 11.72
N GLY A 207 -7.17 -14.96 10.86
CA GLY A 207 -8.26 -14.43 10.05
C GLY A 207 -9.28 -13.63 10.84
N GLY A 208 -10.17 -12.93 10.13
CA GLY A 208 -11.25 -12.14 10.73
C GLY A 208 -12.27 -12.97 11.50
N LEU A 209 -12.62 -14.15 10.96
CA LEU A 209 -13.29 -15.18 11.72
C LEU A 209 -12.25 -16.12 12.30
N ALA A 210 -11.89 -15.87 13.56
CA ALA A 210 -10.75 -16.49 14.22
C ALA A 210 -10.79 -18.01 14.20
N ILE A 211 -9.68 -18.62 13.77
CA ILE A 211 -9.45 -20.06 13.83
C ILE A 211 -8.79 -20.49 15.15
N ASP A 212 -9.05 -21.72 15.58
CA ASP A 212 -8.41 -22.34 16.75
C ASP A 212 -6.95 -22.76 16.49
N ASP A 213 -6.25 -23.23 17.52
CA ASP A 213 -4.85 -23.62 17.42
C ASP A 213 -4.62 -24.83 16.50
N LEU A 214 -5.58 -25.77 16.44
CA LEU A 214 -5.47 -26.93 15.56
C LEU A 214 -5.60 -26.52 14.09
N ALA A 215 -6.52 -25.62 13.78
CA ALA A 215 -6.68 -25.02 12.46
C ALA A 215 -5.47 -24.16 12.10
N TRP A 216 -4.93 -23.40 13.04
CA TRP A 216 -3.69 -22.64 12.84
C TRP A 216 -2.50 -23.57 12.52
N MET A 217 -2.33 -24.67 13.25
CA MET A 217 -1.29 -25.67 12.97
C MET A 217 -1.45 -26.30 11.58
N ARG A 218 -2.69 -26.65 11.17
CA ARG A 218 -2.97 -27.13 9.81
C ARG A 218 -2.63 -26.07 8.76
N LYS A 219 -2.97 -24.79 9.02
CA LYS A 219 -2.68 -23.66 8.13
C LYS A 219 -1.17 -23.45 7.98
N CYS A 220 -0.39 -23.49 9.06
CA CYS A 220 1.07 -23.44 8.99
C CYS A 220 1.66 -24.60 8.19
N ALA A 221 1.13 -25.82 8.37
CA ALA A 221 1.58 -26.99 7.62
C ALA A 221 1.30 -26.83 6.11
N ALA A 222 0.09 -26.38 5.75
CA ALA A 222 -0.29 -26.07 4.37
C ALA A 222 0.60 -24.99 3.75
N ILE A 223 0.86 -23.89 4.47
CA ILE A 223 1.74 -22.80 4.00
C ILE A 223 3.15 -23.31 3.77
N ARG A 224 3.71 -24.09 4.70
CA ARG A 224 5.04 -24.73 4.54
C ARG A 224 5.10 -25.62 3.29
N ASP A 225 4.08 -26.41 3.03
CA ASP A 225 4.04 -27.30 1.86
C ASP A 225 3.95 -26.49 0.55
N ALA A 226 3.07 -25.50 0.50
CA ALA A 226 2.96 -24.57 -0.62
C ALA A 226 4.25 -23.76 -0.86
N LEU A 227 4.97 -23.36 0.20
CA LEU A 227 6.27 -22.67 0.08
C LEU A 227 7.31 -23.52 -0.66
N ARG A 228 7.30 -24.85 -0.53
CA ARG A 228 8.20 -25.71 -1.32
C ARG A 228 7.91 -25.63 -2.80
N ARG A 229 6.64 -25.42 -3.17
CA ARG A 229 6.17 -25.29 -4.55
C ARG A 229 6.38 -23.88 -5.10
N ALA A 230 6.32 -22.86 -4.24
CA ALA A 230 6.61 -21.47 -4.60
C ALA A 230 8.09 -21.23 -4.94
N ARG A 231 9.03 -21.84 -4.20
CA ARG A 231 10.47 -21.58 -4.31
C ARG A 231 11.05 -21.71 -5.73
N PRO A 232 10.73 -22.77 -6.51
CA PRO A 232 11.25 -22.92 -7.88
C PRO A 232 10.77 -21.83 -8.85
N VAL A 233 9.66 -21.16 -8.56
CA VAL A 233 9.00 -20.20 -9.47
C VAL A 233 9.04 -18.76 -8.95
N LEU A 234 9.80 -18.47 -7.89
CA LEU A 234 9.93 -17.13 -7.31
C LEU A 234 10.41 -16.03 -8.28
N GLY A 235 11.10 -16.42 -9.35
CA GLY A 235 11.57 -15.49 -10.38
C GLY A 235 10.48 -15.04 -11.36
N ASP A 236 9.40 -15.82 -11.51
CA ASP A 236 8.31 -15.56 -12.44
C ASP A 236 7.03 -15.30 -11.66
N GLN A 237 6.61 -14.03 -11.59
CA GLN A 237 5.51 -13.62 -10.70
C GLN A 237 4.15 -14.15 -11.18
N LEU A 238 3.97 -14.34 -12.49
CA LEU A 238 2.74 -14.91 -13.02
C LEU A 238 2.67 -16.41 -12.71
N GLN A 239 3.78 -17.12 -12.90
CA GLN A 239 3.86 -18.53 -12.52
C GLN A 239 3.73 -18.72 -11.00
N LEU A 240 4.27 -17.80 -10.19
CA LEU A 240 4.11 -17.82 -8.74
C LEU A 240 2.64 -17.69 -8.34
N LEU A 241 1.91 -16.74 -8.93
CA LEU A 241 0.46 -16.58 -8.74
C LEU A 241 -0.30 -17.83 -9.20
N ALA A 242 0.07 -18.43 -10.34
CA ALA A 242 -0.53 -19.66 -10.82
C ALA A 242 -0.31 -20.85 -9.88
N THR A 243 0.88 -20.94 -9.28
CA THR A 243 1.29 -22.10 -8.46
C THR A 243 0.70 -22.04 -7.06
N VAL A 244 0.77 -20.89 -6.39
CA VAL A 244 0.43 -20.74 -4.96
C VAL A 244 -0.49 -19.56 -4.63
N GLY A 245 -0.97 -18.82 -5.63
CA GLY A 245 -1.90 -17.72 -5.46
C GLY A 245 -3.36 -18.18 -5.58
N GLY A 246 -4.08 -17.54 -6.50
CA GLY A 246 -5.48 -17.78 -6.83
C GLY A 246 -5.95 -16.79 -7.90
N ALA A 247 -7.13 -17.01 -8.49
CA ALA A 247 -7.60 -16.16 -9.60
C ALA A 247 -7.91 -14.73 -9.13
N ASP A 248 -8.51 -14.59 -7.95
CA ASP A 248 -8.73 -13.32 -7.25
C ASP A 248 -7.41 -12.59 -6.96
N LEU A 249 -6.39 -13.29 -6.48
CA LEU A 249 -5.07 -12.72 -6.20
C LEU A 249 -4.33 -12.29 -7.48
N ALA A 250 -4.44 -13.08 -8.56
CA ALA A 250 -3.85 -12.74 -9.86
C ALA A 250 -4.51 -11.50 -10.46
N ALA A 251 -5.85 -11.44 -10.44
CA ALA A 251 -6.60 -10.27 -10.88
C ALA A 251 -6.30 -9.03 -10.03
N MET A 252 -6.27 -9.17 -8.71
CA MET A 252 -5.95 -8.04 -7.83
C MET A 252 -4.53 -7.51 -8.06
N THR A 253 -3.57 -8.38 -8.38
CA THR A 253 -2.20 -7.96 -8.72
C THR A 253 -2.17 -7.18 -10.02
N GLY A 254 -2.84 -7.66 -11.08
CA GLY A 254 -2.97 -6.96 -12.35
C GLY A 254 -3.70 -5.62 -12.20
N PHE A 255 -4.75 -5.57 -11.37
CA PHE A 255 -5.49 -4.36 -11.04
C PHE A 255 -4.59 -3.31 -10.38
N LEU A 256 -3.78 -3.70 -9.40
CA LEU A 256 -2.88 -2.80 -8.68
C LEU A 256 -1.80 -2.20 -9.57
N LEU A 257 -1.15 -3.04 -10.39
CA LEU A 257 -0.13 -2.60 -11.34
C LEU A 257 -0.73 -1.66 -12.40
N GLN A 258 -1.89 -2.02 -12.95
CA GLN A 258 -2.54 -1.16 -13.92
C GLN A 258 -3.07 0.13 -13.30
N SER A 259 -3.54 0.11 -12.04
CA SER A 259 -3.92 1.35 -11.33
C SER A 259 -2.74 2.31 -11.24
N ALA A 260 -1.53 1.80 -10.95
CA ALA A 260 -0.31 2.62 -10.95
C ALA A 260 0.03 3.18 -12.34
N VAL A 261 -0.08 2.38 -13.41
CA VAL A 261 0.08 2.86 -14.81
C VAL A 261 -0.91 3.98 -15.13
N ARG A 262 -2.16 3.81 -14.68
CA ARG A 262 -3.25 4.77 -14.91
C ARG A 262 -3.21 5.97 -13.95
N LYS A 263 -2.19 6.07 -13.08
CA LYS A 263 -2.06 7.12 -12.06
C LYS A 263 -3.27 7.19 -11.12
N LEU A 264 -3.87 6.03 -10.84
CA LEU A 264 -5.05 5.86 -10.00
C LEU A 264 -4.60 5.42 -8.59
N PRO A 265 -4.76 6.28 -7.56
CA PRO A 265 -4.37 5.94 -6.20
C PRO A 265 -5.26 4.84 -5.59
N VAL A 266 -4.67 3.97 -4.77
CA VAL A 266 -5.38 2.82 -4.16
C VAL A 266 -5.14 2.75 -2.65
N ILE A 267 -6.20 2.56 -1.86
CA ILE A 267 -6.12 2.19 -0.45
C ILE A 267 -6.28 0.67 -0.32
N LEU A 268 -5.23 0.02 0.17
CA LEU A 268 -5.18 -1.41 0.44
C LEU A 268 -5.85 -1.73 1.78
N ASP A 269 -6.66 -2.78 1.84
CA ASP A 269 -7.28 -3.23 3.09
C ASP A 269 -6.42 -4.22 3.88
N GLY A 270 -6.70 -5.52 3.79
CA GLY A 270 -6.09 -6.55 4.63
C GLY A 270 -4.89 -7.27 4.01
N VAL A 271 -4.56 -8.43 4.60
CA VAL A 271 -3.40 -9.26 4.22
C VAL A 271 -3.43 -9.73 2.76
N VAL A 272 -4.61 -9.97 2.18
CA VAL A 272 -4.72 -10.42 0.78
C VAL A 272 -4.31 -9.29 -0.16
N ALA A 273 -4.86 -8.09 0.03
CA ALA A 273 -4.46 -6.90 -0.73
C ALA A 273 -2.98 -6.58 -0.56
N ALA A 274 -2.45 -6.70 0.67
CA ALA A 274 -1.02 -6.51 0.93
C ALA A 274 -0.13 -7.57 0.23
N ALA A 275 -0.58 -8.83 0.13
CA ALA A 275 0.13 -9.87 -0.61
C ALA A 275 0.18 -9.56 -2.11
N CYS A 276 -0.94 -9.18 -2.71
CA CYS A 276 -1.01 -8.80 -4.12
C CYS A 276 -0.17 -7.56 -4.42
N ALA A 277 -0.20 -6.56 -3.53
CA ALA A 277 0.67 -5.40 -3.60
C ALA A 277 2.16 -5.78 -3.54
N LEU A 278 2.53 -6.71 -2.66
CA LEU A 278 3.91 -7.19 -2.56
C LEU A 278 4.37 -7.93 -3.83
N VAL A 279 3.50 -8.74 -4.45
CA VAL A 279 3.77 -9.32 -5.77
C VAL A 279 3.94 -8.21 -6.80
N GLY A 280 3.06 -7.20 -6.80
CA GLY A 280 3.15 -6.03 -7.67
C GLY A 280 4.46 -5.25 -7.50
N GLN A 281 4.93 -5.03 -6.26
CA GLN A 281 6.24 -4.43 -5.99
C GLN A 281 7.38 -5.24 -6.61
N ARG A 282 7.27 -6.58 -6.59
CA ARG A 282 8.30 -7.46 -7.15
C ARG A 282 8.38 -7.36 -8.67
N VAL A 283 7.24 -7.08 -9.31
CA VAL A 283 7.12 -6.79 -10.75
C VAL A 283 7.65 -5.40 -11.06
N ALA A 284 7.14 -4.36 -10.39
CA ALA A 284 7.51 -2.97 -10.62
C ALA A 284 7.74 -2.25 -9.28
N PHE A 285 9.01 -1.97 -8.96
CA PHE A 285 9.42 -1.43 -7.66
C PHE A 285 8.84 -0.04 -7.33
N ARG A 286 8.36 0.70 -8.34
CA ARG A 286 7.74 2.03 -8.22
C ARG A 286 6.25 1.97 -7.89
N ALA A 287 5.61 0.82 -8.08
CA ALA A 287 4.17 0.66 -7.91
C ALA A 287 3.67 0.98 -6.48
N PRO A 288 4.39 0.63 -5.38
CA PRO A 288 3.94 0.98 -4.03
C PRO A 288 3.74 2.46 -3.77
N ASP A 289 4.42 3.35 -4.53
CA ASP A 289 4.28 4.79 -4.36
C ASP A 289 2.86 5.29 -4.73
N TRP A 290 2.03 4.45 -5.37
CA TRP A 290 0.62 4.72 -5.70
C TRP A 290 -0.39 4.18 -4.69
N TRP A 291 0.07 3.49 -3.66
CA TRP A 291 -0.81 2.79 -2.73
C TRP A 291 -0.66 3.30 -1.30
N LEU A 292 -1.76 3.27 -0.56
CA LEU A 292 -1.80 3.51 0.88
C LEU A 292 -2.22 2.22 1.58
N ALA A 293 -1.62 1.92 2.73
CA ALA A 293 -2.15 0.90 3.61
C ALA A 293 -3.26 1.50 4.48
N GLY A 294 -4.51 1.07 4.28
CA GLY A 294 -5.66 1.63 5.00
C GLY A 294 -5.59 1.38 6.51
N GLN A 295 -5.22 0.16 6.91
CA GLN A 295 -5.16 -0.18 8.33
C GLN A 295 -4.20 -1.33 8.66
N ASN A 296 -3.82 -1.41 9.93
CA ASN A 296 -3.24 -2.59 10.54
C ASN A 296 -4.34 -3.58 10.91
N SER A 297 -4.48 -4.66 10.13
CA SER A 297 -5.47 -5.72 10.36
C SER A 297 -5.07 -6.69 11.48
N GLY A 298 -3.86 -6.59 12.02
CA GLY A 298 -3.32 -7.53 13.01
C GLY A 298 -2.89 -8.89 12.44
N GLU A 299 -3.06 -9.15 11.14
CA GLU A 299 -2.51 -10.33 10.49
C GLU A 299 -0.97 -10.24 10.39
N PRO A 300 -0.20 -11.21 10.93
CA PRO A 300 1.26 -11.16 10.91
C PRO A 300 1.86 -11.06 9.51
N GLY A 301 1.24 -11.72 8.53
CA GLY A 301 1.63 -11.61 7.12
C GLY A 301 1.51 -10.17 6.59
N GLN A 302 0.43 -9.45 6.93
CA GLN A 302 0.24 -8.08 6.47
C GLN A 302 1.38 -7.19 6.98
N ALA A 303 1.72 -7.27 8.26
CA ALA A 303 2.82 -6.50 8.84
C ALA A 303 4.14 -6.74 8.09
N LYS A 304 4.45 -7.99 7.73
CA LYS A 304 5.65 -8.32 6.93
C LYS A 304 5.61 -7.76 5.52
N ALA A 305 4.46 -7.81 4.85
CA ALA A 305 4.31 -7.27 3.51
C ALA A 305 4.48 -5.74 3.51
N LEU A 306 3.83 -5.06 4.46
CA LEU A 306 3.89 -3.61 4.59
C LEU A 306 5.28 -3.10 4.96
N ASP A 307 5.98 -3.77 5.88
CA ASP A 307 7.39 -3.51 6.20
C ASP A 307 8.29 -3.62 4.95
N ARG A 308 8.12 -4.70 4.17
CA ARG A 308 8.89 -4.91 2.94
C ARG A 308 8.61 -3.86 1.85
N MET A 309 7.42 -3.28 1.84
CA MET A 309 7.00 -2.19 0.94
C MET A 309 7.26 -0.79 1.50
N ALA A 310 7.71 -0.66 2.75
CA ALA A 310 7.81 0.61 3.49
C ALA A 310 6.48 1.39 3.52
N LEU A 311 5.36 0.69 3.68
CA LEU A 311 4.03 1.28 3.79
C LEU A 311 3.57 1.29 5.26
N GLU A 312 3.32 2.47 5.80
CA GLU A 312 2.78 2.62 7.15
C GLU A 312 1.24 2.68 7.13
N PRO A 313 0.52 1.77 7.82
CA PRO A 313 -0.93 1.78 7.87
C PRO A 313 -1.50 3.09 8.43
N LEU A 314 -2.59 3.62 7.85
CA LEU A 314 -3.22 4.86 8.32
C LEU A 314 -3.93 4.71 9.66
N LEU A 315 -4.50 3.53 9.93
CA LEU A 315 -5.28 3.25 11.12
C LEU A 315 -4.77 2.00 11.84
N ASP A 316 -4.85 1.99 13.17
CA ASP A 316 -4.65 0.81 14.00
C ASP A 316 -5.77 0.72 15.04
N HIS A 317 -6.83 0.02 14.68
CA HIS A 317 -8.05 -0.13 15.49
C HIS A 317 -8.44 -1.59 15.72
N GLY A 318 -7.60 -2.53 15.32
CA GLY A 318 -7.89 -3.96 15.45
C GLY A 318 -9.06 -4.45 14.59
N VAL A 319 -9.27 -3.85 13.40
CA VAL A 319 -10.33 -4.29 12.49
C VAL A 319 -9.83 -5.50 11.68
N THR A 320 -10.41 -6.67 11.92
CA THR A 320 -9.94 -7.93 11.32
C THR A 320 -10.86 -8.49 10.23
N VAL A 321 -12.02 -7.86 9.98
CA VAL A 321 -13.11 -8.45 9.18
C VAL A 321 -12.81 -8.61 7.69
N GLY A 322 -11.92 -7.77 7.12
CA GLY A 322 -11.60 -7.75 5.70
C GLY A 322 -12.67 -7.04 4.86
N GLU A 323 -12.89 -7.51 3.62
CA GLU A 323 -13.89 -6.99 2.67
C GLU A 323 -13.70 -5.51 2.26
N GLY A 324 -12.52 -4.92 2.49
CA GLY A 324 -12.32 -3.50 2.24
C GLY A 324 -12.76 -2.61 3.41
N ALA A 325 -13.24 -3.17 4.53
CA ALA A 325 -13.81 -2.40 5.63
C ALA A 325 -12.80 -1.46 6.30
N GLY A 326 -11.56 -1.92 6.50
CA GLY A 326 -10.52 -1.11 7.11
C GLY A 326 -10.02 0.00 6.17
N ALA A 327 -9.88 -0.29 4.88
CA ALA A 327 -9.60 0.71 3.87
C ALA A 327 -10.74 1.75 3.71
N LEU A 328 -12.01 1.34 3.81
CA LEU A 328 -13.17 2.24 3.84
C LEU A 328 -13.14 3.18 5.06
N LEU A 329 -12.69 2.70 6.23
CA LEU A 329 -12.53 3.53 7.42
C LEU A 329 -11.40 4.56 7.27
N ALA A 330 -10.38 4.26 6.45
CA ALA A 330 -9.27 5.16 6.17
C ALA A 330 -9.63 6.25 5.13
N LEU A 331 -10.63 6.01 4.28
CA LEU A 331 -11.03 6.95 3.23
C LEU A 331 -11.36 8.37 3.76
N PRO A 332 -12.15 8.55 4.83
CA PRO A 332 -12.40 9.88 5.41
C PRO A 332 -11.13 10.63 5.83
N LEU A 333 -10.08 9.91 6.25
CA LEU A 333 -8.80 10.51 6.60
C LEU A 333 -8.10 11.08 5.37
N VAL A 334 -8.12 10.35 4.25
CA VAL A 334 -7.57 10.81 2.97
C VAL A 334 -8.37 12.00 2.42
N GLN A 335 -9.70 11.95 2.51
CA GLN A 335 -10.57 13.07 2.13
C GLN A 335 -10.30 14.33 2.99
N ALA A 336 -10.12 14.16 4.29
CA ALA A 336 -9.77 15.26 5.19
C ALA A 336 -8.39 15.86 4.86
N ALA A 337 -7.38 15.01 4.57
CA ALA A 337 -6.06 15.47 4.15
C ALA A 337 -6.15 16.32 2.87
N ALA A 338 -6.93 15.86 1.89
CA ALA A 338 -7.16 16.60 0.64
C ALA A 338 -7.78 17.98 0.91
N ALA A 339 -8.86 18.02 1.69
CA ALA A 339 -9.56 19.27 2.02
C ALA A 339 -8.65 20.26 2.79
N LEU A 340 -7.93 19.78 3.80
CA LEU A 340 -7.04 20.64 4.60
C LEU A 340 -5.89 21.20 3.76
N ALA A 341 -5.25 20.38 2.93
CA ALA A 341 -4.17 20.81 2.05
C ALA A 341 -4.64 21.82 0.99
N ALA A 342 -5.90 21.72 0.54
CA ALA A 342 -6.47 22.63 -0.44
C ALA A 342 -6.96 23.95 0.19
N GLU A 343 -7.71 23.87 1.29
CA GLU A 343 -8.60 24.94 1.79
C GLU A 343 -8.02 25.76 2.94
N LEU A 344 -7.03 25.24 3.68
CA LEU A 344 -6.44 26.01 4.78
C LEU A 344 -5.85 27.34 4.25
N PRO A 345 -6.19 28.48 4.88
CA PRO A 345 -5.69 29.78 4.47
C PRO A 345 -4.16 29.86 4.50
N LEU A 346 -3.59 30.69 3.63
CA LEU A 346 -2.19 31.06 3.72
C LEU A 346 -2.00 32.12 4.80
N ARG A 347 -0.84 32.13 5.45
CA ARG A 347 -0.40 33.20 6.34
C ARG A 347 -0.37 34.52 5.55
N PRO A 348 -0.80 35.64 6.14
CA PRO A 348 -0.58 36.95 5.54
C PRO A 348 0.92 37.13 5.29
N GLU A 349 1.29 37.62 4.11
CA GLU A 349 2.68 38.07 3.89
C GLU A 349 2.94 39.20 4.89
N GLU A 350 3.91 39.02 5.78
CA GLU A 350 4.43 40.13 6.57
C GLU A 350 5.00 41.13 5.56
N LEU A 351 4.37 42.31 5.46
CA LEU A 351 4.94 43.42 4.72
C LEU A 351 6.29 43.69 5.35
N THR A 352 7.37 43.29 4.67
CA THR A 352 8.69 43.80 4.97
C THR A 352 8.63 45.29 4.67
N GLU A 353 8.37 46.09 5.71
CA GLU A 353 8.65 47.52 5.70
C GLU A 353 10.16 47.62 5.45
N THR A 354 10.54 47.73 4.17
CA THR A 354 11.80 48.36 3.80
C THR A 354 11.67 49.83 4.16
N GLU A 355 11.84 50.15 5.43
CA GLU A 355 12.27 51.48 5.86
C GLU A 355 13.73 51.66 5.41
N GLU A 356 13.91 51.91 4.11
CA GLU A 356 14.99 52.77 3.66
C GLU A 356 14.34 54.09 3.24
N THR A 357 13.97 54.90 4.23
CA THR A 357 13.89 56.34 4.00
C THR A 357 15.29 56.84 3.68
N PRO A 358 15.54 57.45 2.51
CA PRO A 358 16.82 58.09 2.27
C PRO A 358 16.90 59.31 3.21
N GLU A 359 17.85 59.29 4.14
CA GLU A 359 18.24 60.51 4.85
C GLU A 359 18.65 61.55 3.81
N ALA A 360 17.87 62.64 3.74
CA ALA A 360 18.21 63.82 2.99
C ALA A 360 19.47 64.44 3.61
N VAL A 361 20.60 64.35 2.91
CA VAL A 361 21.82 65.09 3.26
C VAL A 361 21.64 66.54 2.78
N ASP A 362 21.49 67.45 3.75
CA ASP A 362 21.54 68.91 3.58
C ASP A 362 22.99 69.36 3.29
N PRO A 363 23.25 70.28 2.34
CA PRO A 363 24.60 70.65 1.96
C PRO A 363 25.11 71.85 2.76
N GLY A 364 26.17 71.66 3.54
CA GLY A 364 27.08 72.75 3.90
C GLY A 364 27.69 72.67 5.30
N GLU A 365 28.96 72.27 5.37
CA GLU A 365 30.03 73.17 5.82
C GLU A 365 31.40 72.47 5.67
N SER A 366 32.33 73.20 5.07
CA SER A 366 33.73 72.84 4.84
C SER A 366 34.61 73.20 6.03
N VAL A 367 35.49 72.30 6.48
CA VAL A 367 36.80 72.67 7.07
C VAL A 367 37.85 71.59 6.76
N GLU A 368 39.10 72.04 6.69
CA GLU A 368 40.27 71.57 5.95
C GLU A 368 41.05 70.35 6.49
N ALA A 369 41.85 69.82 5.56
CA ALA A 369 42.94 68.83 5.57
C ALA A 369 43.93 68.77 6.75
N VAL A 370 44.42 67.55 7.04
CA VAL A 370 45.86 67.14 7.24
C VAL A 370 45.94 65.63 6.93
N GLY A 371 46.68 65.13 5.91
CA GLY A 371 48.07 64.60 5.97
C GLY A 371 48.18 63.31 6.84
N THR A 372 48.76 62.16 6.48
CA THR A 372 49.80 61.74 5.51
C THR A 372 49.91 60.20 5.53
N ASP A 373 50.35 59.60 4.42
CA ASP A 373 51.20 58.39 4.25
C ASP A 373 51.03 57.11 5.10
N GLY A 374 51.10 55.96 4.40
CA GLY A 374 51.55 54.70 4.98
C GLY A 374 51.19 53.46 4.19
N ALA A 375 52.09 53.02 3.32
CA ALA A 375 51.98 51.83 2.49
C ALA A 375 52.29 50.51 3.24
N ALA A 376 51.87 49.41 2.58
CA ALA A 376 52.59 48.15 2.41
C ALA A 376 52.41 46.98 3.41
N GLU A 377 51.97 45.87 2.80
CA GLU A 377 52.55 44.53 2.82
C GLU A 377 52.25 43.52 3.94
N ALA A 378 51.61 42.43 3.48
CA ALA A 378 52.05 41.02 3.50
C ALA A 378 52.34 40.34 4.86
N GLY A 379 51.72 39.17 5.02
CA GLY A 379 52.02 38.23 6.10
C GLY A 379 51.20 36.94 6.00
N GLU A 380 51.57 36.10 5.03
CA GLU A 380 51.21 34.68 4.92
C GLU A 380 51.93 33.87 6.02
N ALA A 381 51.22 32.97 6.72
CA ALA A 381 51.75 31.71 7.27
C ALA A 381 50.67 30.94 8.08
N ASP A 382 50.07 29.95 7.41
CA ASP A 382 50.23 28.52 7.71
C ASP A 382 50.40 28.08 9.19
N LYS A 383 49.44 27.29 9.71
CA LYS A 383 49.72 25.93 10.22
C LYS A 383 48.46 25.16 10.65
N ALA A 384 48.46 23.91 10.22
CA ALA A 384 47.48 22.85 10.41
C ALA A 384 47.47 22.21 11.83
N VAL A 385 46.69 21.11 11.92
CA VAL A 385 46.74 19.98 12.89
C VAL A 385 45.77 20.17 14.07
N GLU A 386 44.88 19.26 14.48
CA GLU A 386 44.73 17.80 14.30
C GLU A 386 43.26 17.39 14.56
N ALA A 387 42.90 16.22 14.04
CA ALA A 387 41.68 15.47 14.36
C ALA A 387 41.84 14.69 15.68
N ASP A 388 40.73 14.39 16.36
CA ASP A 388 40.55 13.10 17.07
C ASP A 388 39.07 12.87 17.44
N GLU A 389 38.44 11.91 16.76
CA GLU A 389 37.52 10.93 17.38
C GLU A 389 38.39 9.70 17.66
N PRO A 390 38.15 8.85 18.69
CA PRO A 390 37.31 7.69 18.41
C PRO A 390 36.67 6.88 19.59
N VAL A 391 35.95 5.83 19.14
CA VAL A 391 35.72 4.46 19.66
C VAL A 391 34.52 4.13 20.58
N ALA A 392 33.77 3.15 20.06
CA ALA A 392 32.81 2.25 20.71
C ALA A 392 33.44 1.23 21.69
N ALA A 393 32.61 0.60 22.53
CA ALA A 393 32.94 -0.67 23.17
C ALA A 393 31.68 -1.55 23.37
N ASP A 394 31.87 -2.80 22.99
CA ASP A 394 30.99 -3.97 23.02
C ASP A 394 31.09 -4.71 24.36
N ALA A 395 30.05 -5.45 24.79
CA ALA A 395 30.17 -6.50 25.81
C ALA A 395 28.95 -7.44 25.86
N ALA A 396 29.19 -8.70 25.49
CA ALA A 396 28.35 -9.87 25.74
C ALA A 396 29.00 -10.81 26.78
N VAL A 397 28.25 -11.30 27.78
CA VAL A 397 28.48 -12.51 28.61
C VAL A 397 27.13 -12.81 29.33
N GLY A 398 26.60 -14.02 29.57
CA GLY A 398 27.08 -15.39 29.37
C GLY A 398 25.99 -16.41 29.72
N ALA A 399 26.28 -17.68 29.44
CA ALA A 399 25.44 -18.85 29.68
C ALA A 399 25.79 -19.53 31.02
N GLU A 400 24.81 -20.15 31.69
CA GLU A 400 25.04 -21.03 32.84
C GLU A 400 24.10 -22.25 32.78
N GLU A 401 24.72 -23.44 32.74
CA GLU A 401 24.09 -24.77 32.85
C GLU A 401 23.84 -25.13 34.32
N ALA A 402 22.70 -25.75 34.64
CA ALA A 402 22.48 -26.42 35.92
C ALA A 402 21.64 -27.72 35.80
N LYS A 403 22.36 -28.85 35.73
CA LYS A 403 22.20 -30.11 36.48
C LYS A 403 20.82 -30.54 37.04
N LYS A 404 20.39 -31.73 36.59
CA LYS A 404 19.40 -32.64 37.23
C LYS A 404 19.97 -33.35 38.47
N PRO A 405 19.09 -33.83 39.38
CA PRO A 405 19.32 -35.13 40.03
C PRO A 405 18.11 -36.09 39.96
N GLU A 406 18.49 -37.37 39.94
CA GLU A 406 17.79 -38.66 40.19
C GLU A 406 16.47 -39.02 39.46
#